data_AF-A0A5C7KFP8-F1
#
_entry.id   AF-A0A5C7KFP8-F1
#
_cell.length_a   1.000
_cell.length_b   1.000
_cell.length_c   1.000
_cell.angle_alpha   90.00
_cell.angle_beta   90.00
_cell.angle_gamma   90.00
#
_symmetry.space_group_name_H-M   'P 1'
#
loop_
_entity.id
_entity.type
_entity.pdbx_description
1 polymer ?
#
loop_
_entity_poly.entity_id
_entity_poly.type
_entity_poly.pdbx_seq_one_letter_code
_entity_poly.pdbx_strand_id
1 'polypeptide(L)'
;MSKISERPAIHMPSLEEDEAIRAAAMSDPDALPLTTEQLKAMVPLNSLRGRPRSAYKKVLLSVRYSPEVVAYFKATGDGWQSRMDSVLREYVEHHSKAGSTSLHEEHRAYGSNDPVSAGISGGVEQMEDE
;
A
#
# COMPACT_ATOMS: atom_id res chain seq x y z
N MET A 1 17.89 -4.79 14.26
CA MET A 1 16.73 -4.95 15.16
C MET A 1 16.76 -3.79 16.13
N SER A 2 15.87 -2.81 15.98
CA SER A 2 15.87 -1.62 16.83
C SER A 2 15.33 -1.98 18.21
N LYS A 3 16.12 -1.76 19.27
CA LYS A 3 15.67 -2.00 20.65
C LYS A 3 14.57 -0.99 20.98
N ILE A 4 13.41 -1.46 21.42
CA ILE A 4 12.39 -0.62 22.05
C ILE A 4 13.06 0.02 23.29
N SER A 5 13.13 1.35 23.35
CA SER A 5 13.54 2.05 24.57
C SER A 5 12.40 1.95 25.59
N GLU A 6 12.70 1.64 26.85
CA GLU A 6 11.71 1.64 27.92
C GLU A 6 11.05 3.02 28.04
N ARG A 7 9.72 3.04 28.24
CA ARG A 7 8.96 4.28 28.42
C ARG A 7 9.30 4.87 29.80
N PRO A 8 9.56 6.19 29.91
CA PRO A 8 9.80 6.81 31.21
C PRO A 8 8.56 6.66 32.11
N ALA A 9 8.79 6.41 33.40
CA ALA A 9 7.72 6.35 34.38
C ALA A 9 7.13 7.76 34.61
N ILE A 10 5.82 7.91 34.39
CA ILE A 10 5.09 9.17 34.63
C ILE A 10 4.53 9.13 36.05
N HIS A 11 4.95 10.06 36.91
CA HIS A 11 4.35 10.25 38.23
C HIS A 11 3.06 11.07 38.08
N MET A 12 1.92 10.43 38.31
CA MET A 12 0.63 11.12 38.33
C MET A 12 0.41 11.76 39.70
N PRO A 13 -0.04 13.02 39.78
CA PRO A 13 -0.40 13.63 41.05
C PRO A 13 -1.48 12.82 41.79
N SER A 14 -1.42 12.86 43.11
CA SER A 14 -2.49 12.41 43.98
C SER A 14 -3.67 13.39 43.96
N LEU A 15 -4.83 12.97 44.50
CA LEU A 15 -6.02 13.82 44.56
C LEU A 15 -5.80 15.11 45.37
N GLU A 16 -5.06 15.02 46.47
CA GLU A 16 -4.72 16.17 47.32
C GLU A 16 -3.81 17.16 46.57
N GLU A 17 -2.83 16.65 45.84
CA GLU A 17 -1.94 17.47 45.00
C GLU A 17 -2.72 18.12 43.84
N ASP A 18 -3.63 17.39 43.19
CA ASP A 18 -4.50 17.92 42.14
C ASP A 18 -5.43 19.03 42.64
N GLU A 19 -5.94 18.92 43.86
CA GLU A 19 -6.72 19.97 44.51
C GLU A 19 -5.88 21.22 44.76
N ALA A 20 -4.66 21.05 45.28
CA ALA A 20 -3.73 22.16 45.51
C ALA A 20 -3.35 22.86 44.19
N ILE A 21 -3.06 22.10 43.13
CA ILE A 21 -2.75 22.63 41.80
C ILE A 21 -3.95 23.43 41.24
N ARG A 22 -5.16 22.89 41.35
CA ARG A 22 -6.37 23.55 40.86
C ARG A 22 -6.70 24.81 41.65
N ALA A 23 -6.54 24.80 42.97
CA ALA A 23 -6.75 25.98 43.81
C ALA A 23 -5.76 27.11 43.46
N ALA A 24 -4.48 26.76 43.26
CA ALA A 24 -3.45 27.70 42.83
C ALA A 24 -3.79 28.33 41.46
N ALA A 25 -4.18 27.52 40.48
CA ALA A 25 -4.58 28.01 39.16
C ALA A 25 -5.81 28.94 39.21
N MET A 26 -6.79 28.66 40.08
CA MET A 26 -7.97 29.52 40.25
C MET A 26 -7.65 30.85 40.95
N SER A 27 -6.58 30.91 41.73
CA SER A 27 -6.15 32.13 42.41
C SER A 27 -5.35 33.10 41.52
N ASP A 28 -4.84 32.63 40.39
CA ASP A 28 -4.07 33.40 39.43
C ASP A 28 -4.95 33.85 38.24
N PRO A 29 -5.30 35.15 38.13
CA PRO A 29 -6.14 35.66 37.05
C PRO A 29 -5.55 35.46 35.64
N ASP A 30 -4.22 35.40 35.51
CA ASP A 30 -3.53 35.28 34.22
C ASP A 30 -3.31 33.80 33.81
N ALA A 31 -3.54 32.85 34.71
CA ALA A 31 -3.31 31.41 34.51
C ALA A 31 -4.54 30.54 34.81
N LEU A 32 -5.75 31.07 34.60
CA LEU A 32 -6.99 30.34 34.83
C LEU A 32 -7.10 29.08 33.95
N PRO A 33 -7.63 27.96 34.49
CA PRO A 33 -7.90 26.76 33.70
C PRO A 33 -8.98 27.03 32.65
N LEU A 34 -8.86 26.39 31.49
CA LEU A 34 -9.85 26.51 30.43
C LEU A 34 -11.19 25.92 30.88
N THR A 35 -12.27 26.64 30.56
CA THR A 35 -13.63 26.13 30.73
C THR A 35 -13.93 25.00 29.74
N THR A 36 -14.93 24.18 30.05
CA THR A 36 -15.40 23.11 29.15
C THR A 36 -15.84 23.64 27.79
N GLU A 37 -16.47 24.82 27.76
CA GLU A 37 -16.90 25.46 26.51
C GLU A 37 -15.71 25.93 25.66
N GLN A 38 -14.72 26.55 26.29
CA GLN A 38 -13.48 26.96 25.61
C GLN A 38 -12.70 25.77 25.07
N LEU A 39 -12.58 24.68 25.84
CA LEU A 39 -11.96 23.43 25.38
C LEU A 39 -12.71 22.84 24.18
N LYS A 40 -14.04 22.83 24.22
CA LYS A 40 -14.87 22.31 23.13
C LYS A 40 -14.77 23.15 21.85
N ALA A 41 -14.53 24.46 21.98
CA ALA A 41 -14.35 25.35 20.84
C ALA A 41 -12.98 25.20 20.15
N MET A 42 -12.02 24.50 20.75
CA MET A 42 -10.70 24.30 20.15
C MET A 42 -10.74 23.34 18.95
N VAL A 43 -9.93 23.67 17.92
CA VAL A 43 -9.77 22.83 16.73
C VAL A 43 -8.86 21.64 17.08
N PRO A 44 -9.33 20.39 16.96
CA PRO A 44 -8.51 19.24 17.31
C PRO A 44 -7.31 19.15 16.37
N LEU A 45 -6.12 18.88 16.89
CA LEU A 45 -4.88 18.78 16.11
C LEU A 45 -4.98 17.77 14.94
N ASN A 46 -5.83 16.75 15.07
CA ASN A 46 -6.10 15.76 14.03
C ASN A 46 -6.75 16.37 12.77
N SER A 47 -7.45 17.50 12.90
CA SER A 47 -8.04 18.23 11.77
C SER A 47 -7.05 19.13 11.03
N LEU A 48 -5.88 19.41 11.62
CA LEU A 48 -4.83 20.26 11.06
C LEU A 48 -3.71 19.48 10.37
N ARG A 49 -3.76 18.13 10.34
CA ARG A 49 -2.66 17.32 9.81
C ARG A 49 -2.70 17.16 8.28
N GLY A 50 -1.82 17.93 7.63
CA GLY A 50 -1.20 17.58 6.35
C GLY A 50 -1.99 17.85 5.07
N ARG A 51 -1.36 17.57 3.92
CA ARG A 51 -2.01 17.63 2.60
C ARG A 51 -3.25 16.73 2.61
N PRO A 52 -4.41 17.19 2.11
CA PRO A 52 -5.61 16.36 2.01
C PRO A 52 -5.30 15.03 1.33
N ARG A 53 -5.86 13.95 1.89
CA ARG A 53 -5.70 12.60 1.31
C ARG A 53 -6.23 12.63 -0.12
N SER A 54 -5.39 12.23 -1.10
CA SER A 54 -5.86 12.05 -2.48
C SER A 54 -7.07 11.13 -2.50
N ALA A 55 -8.14 11.56 -3.19
CA ALA A 55 -9.33 10.74 -3.42
C ALA A 55 -9.01 9.47 -4.21
N TYR A 56 -8.01 9.56 -5.10
CA TYR A 56 -7.54 8.45 -5.93
C TYR A 56 -6.10 8.13 -5.55
N LYS A 57 -5.91 7.06 -4.79
CA LYS A 57 -4.58 6.60 -4.39
C LYS A 57 -4.08 5.54 -5.37
N LYS A 58 -2.82 5.66 -5.80
CA LYS A 58 -2.15 4.57 -6.50
C LYS A 58 -2.10 3.35 -5.58
N VAL A 59 -2.43 2.18 -6.12
CA VAL A 59 -2.35 0.92 -5.39
C VAL A 59 -0.92 0.40 -5.47
N LEU A 60 -0.31 0.10 -4.32
CA LEU A 60 1.00 -0.52 -4.27
C LEU A 60 0.86 -2.02 -4.53
N LEU A 61 1.40 -2.50 -5.65
CA LEU A 61 1.42 -3.91 -6.03
C LEU A 61 2.86 -4.41 -6.19
N SER A 62 3.09 -5.67 -5.87
CA SER A 62 4.35 -6.36 -6.15
C SER A 62 4.22 -7.11 -7.49
N VAL A 63 4.63 -6.47 -8.58
CA VAL A 63 4.58 -7.04 -9.94
C VAL A 63 5.98 -7.36 -10.44
N ARG A 64 6.13 -8.51 -11.10
CA ARG A 64 7.37 -8.89 -11.79
C ARG A 64 7.27 -8.47 -13.26
N TYR A 65 8.23 -7.68 -13.71
CA TYR A 65 8.37 -7.27 -15.12
C TYR A 65 9.56 -7.98 -15.75
N SER A 66 9.51 -8.17 -17.06
CA SER A 66 10.66 -8.66 -17.82
C SER A 66 11.86 -7.70 -17.69
N PRO A 67 13.10 -8.22 -17.66
CA PRO A 67 14.29 -7.40 -17.41
C PRO A 67 14.49 -6.30 -18.45
N GLU A 68 14.17 -6.56 -19.72
CA GLU A 68 14.28 -5.62 -20.84
C GLU A 68 13.35 -4.41 -20.68
N VAL A 69 12.14 -4.61 -20.16
CA VAL A 69 11.18 -3.53 -19.90
C VAL A 69 11.71 -2.61 -18.81
N VAL A 70 12.19 -3.19 -17.71
CA VAL A 70 12.76 -2.42 -16.60
C VAL A 70 14.03 -1.68 -17.03
N ALA A 71 14.89 -2.33 -17.80
CA ALA A 71 16.12 -1.73 -18.31
C ALA A 71 15.81 -0.53 -19.22
N TYR A 72 14.86 -0.68 -20.16
CA TYR A 72 14.43 0.40 -21.04
C TYR A 72 13.95 1.61 -20.24
N PHE A 73 12.98 1.44 -19.33
CA PHE A 73 12.44 2.57 -18.58
C PHE A 73 13.50 3.17 -17.65
N LYS A 74 14.32 2.38 -16.94
CA LYS A 74 15.40 2.92 -16.10
C LYS A 74 16.39 3.79 -16.88
N ALA A 75 16.72 3.41 -18.12
CA ALA A 75 17.60 4.21 -18.98
C ALA A 75 17.03 5.60 -19.30
N THR A 76 15.71 5.79 -19.15
CA THR A 76 15.07 7.09 -19.36
C THR A 76 15.35 8.10 -18.23
N GLY A 77 15.92 7.67 -17.09
CA GLY A 77 16.34 8.51 -15.97
C GLY A 77 15.27 8.69 -14.88
N ASP A 78 15.34 9.81 -14.17
CA ASP A 78 14.44 10.08 -13.04
C ASP A 78 12.97 10.03 -13.43
N GLY A 79 12.14 9.49 -12.54
CA GLY A 79 10.71 9.33 -12.81
C GLY A 79 10.36 8.23 -13.82
N TRP A 80 11.28 7.31 -14.14
CA TRP A 80 11.00 6.18 -15.04
C TRP A 80 9.77 5.36 -14.66
N GLN A 81 9.50 5.17 -13.36
CA GLN A 81 8.28 4.49 -12.88
C GLN A 81 7.01 5.24 -13.24
N SER A 82 7.03 6.58 -13.18
CA SER A 82 5.87 7.40 -13.56
C SER A 82 5.64 7.39 -15.07
N ARG A 83 6.72 7.31 -15.86
CA ARG A 83 6.63 7.09 -17.32
C ARG A 83 6.05 5.73 -17.65
N MET A 84 6.51 4.67 -16.98
CA MET A 84 5.98 3.33 -17.15
C MET A 84 4.48 3.27 -16.80
N ASP A 85 4.06 3.87 -15.69
CA ASP A 85 2.66 4.00 -15.28
C ASP A 85 1.80 4.73 -16.34
N SER A 86 2.36 5.78 -16.96
CA SER A 86 1.67 6.54 -18.01
C SER A 86 1.41 5.70 -19.26
N VAL A 87 2.37 4.88 -19.69
CA VAL A 87 2.23 3.95 -20.83
C VAL A 87 1.16 2.89 -20.53
N LEU A 88 1.16 2.32 -19.32
CA LEU A 88 0.15 1.34 -18.91
C LEU A 88 -1.25 1.97 -18.88
N ARG A 89 -1.37 3.20 -18.41
CA ARG A 89 -2.64 3.94 -18.43
C ARG A 89 -3.13 4.20 -19.85
N GLU A 90 -2.26 4.65 -20.74
CA GLU A 90 -2.60 4.88 -22.14
C GLU A 90 -3.09 3.57 -22.80
N TYR A 91 -2.41 2.45 -22.54
CA TYR A 91 -2.86 1.14 -23.01
C TYR A 91 -4.29 0.83 -22.54
N VAL A 92 -4.60 1.04 -21.25
CA VAL A 92 -5.96 0.84 -20.71
C VAL A 92 -6.97 1.79 -21.37
N GLU A 93 -6.64 3.06 -21.59
CA GLU A 93 -7.54 4.04 -22.21
C GLU A 93 -7.89 3.69 -23.66
N HIS A 94 -6.92 3.23 -24.46
CA HIS A 94 -7.18 2.82 -25.85
C HIS A 94 -7.99 1.53 -25.93
N HIS A 95 -7.70 0.55 -25.06
CA HIS A 95 -8.35 -0.76 -25.11
C HIS A 95 -9.70 -0.81 -24.38
N SER A 96 -9.94 0.10 -23.42
CA SER A 96 -11.26 0.25 -22.80
C SER A 96 -12.29 0.91 -23.75
N LYS A 97 -11.84 1.81 -24.64
CA LYS A 97 -12.68 2.42 -25.67
C LYS A 97 -13.01 1.43 -26.80
N ALA A 98 -12.06 0.58 -27.20
CA ALA A 98 -12.28 -0.47 -28.19
C ALA A 98 -13.05 -1.68 -27.63
N GLY A 99 -12.93 -1.97 -26.33
CA GLY A 99 -13.57 -3.11 -25.65
C GLY A 99 -15.08 -3.01 -25.48
N SER A 100 -15.72 -1.86 -25.71
CA SER A 100 -17.18 -1.79 -25.84
C SER A 100 -17.72 -2.35 -27.16
N THR A 101 -16.85 -2.66 -28.13
CA THR A 101 -17.26 -3.10 -29.48
C THR A 101 -16.76 -4.49 -29.87
N SER A 102 -15.93 -5.16 -29.06
CA SER A 102 -15.34 -6.45 -29.44
C SER A 102 -15.23 -7.43 -28.27
N LEU A 103 -16.38 -7.93 -27.79
CA LEU A 103 -16.46 -9.16 -27.00
C LEU A 103 -16.97 -10.32 -27.88
N HIS A 104 -16.25 -10.64 -28.94
CA HIS A 104 -16.24 -11.95 -29.59
C HIS A 104 -14.99 -11.97 -30.46
N GLU A 105 -13.93 -12.64 -30.02
CA GLU A 105 -13.18 -13.62 -30.84
C GLU A 105 -11.81 -13.96 -30.17
N GLU A 106 -11.60 -15.29 -30.07
CA GLU A 106 -10.33 -16.03 -30.01
C GLU A 106 -9.37 -15.97 -28.81
N HIS A 107 -9.64 -16.92 -27.90
CA HIS A 107 -8.61 -17.79 -27.29
C HIS A 107 -7.75 -18.47 -28.38
N ARG A 108 -6.61 -17.86 -28.77
CA ARG A 108 -5.56 -18.56 -29.50
C ARG A 108 -4.21 -18.47 -28.79
N ALA A 109 -3.92 -19.58 -28.10
CA ALA A 109 -2.61 -20.20 -27.89
C ALA A 109 -1.39 -19.29 -27.61
N TYR A 110 -0.96 -19.26 -26.35
CA TYR A 110 0.45 -19.05 -26.00
C TYR A 110 1.02 -20.30 -25.34
N GLY A 111 1.83 -21.03 -26.11
CA GLY A 111 3.05 -21.71 -25.68
C GLY A 111 2.94 -22.81 -24.63
N SER A 112 2.72 -24.05 -25.09
CA SER A 112 3.18 -25.25 -24.40
C SER A 112 4.69 -25.15 -24.14
N ASN A 113 5.11 -25.18 -22.88
CA ASN A 113 6.47 -25.54 -22.51
C ASN A 113 6.44 -27.02 -22.14
N ASP A 114 6.55 -27.89 -23.15
CA ASP A 114 6.83 -29.31 -22.98
C ASP A 114 8.34 -29.51 -22.77
N PRO A 115 8.80 -30.03 -21.62
CA PRO A 115 10.18 -30.44 -21.47
C PRO A 115 10.41 -31.81 -22.14
N VAL A 116 11.29 -31.79 -23.14
CA VAL A 116 11.87 -32.97 -23.80
C VAL A 116 12.61 -33.84 -22.77
N SER A 117 12.22 -35.11 -22.64
CA SER A 117 13.07 -36.17 -22.09
C SER A 117 12.76 -37.53 -22.71
N ALA A 118 13.64 -37.90 -23.63
CA ALA A 118 14.20 -39.23 -23.94
C ALA A 118 13.46 -40.51 -23.47
N GLY A 119 13.27 -41.42 -24.43
CA GLY A 119 13.02 -42.85 -24.17
C GLY A 119 12.54 -43.62 -25.40
N ILE A 120 13.46 -43.96 -26.32
CA ILE A 120 13.22 -44.85 -27.47
C ILE A 120 13.34 -46.32 -27.05
N SER A 121 12.56 -47.18 -27.72
CA SER A 121 12.64 -48.66 -27.81
C SER A 121 11.95 -49.41 -26.65
N GLY A 122 10.95 -50.27 -26.85
CA GLY A 122 10.61 -51.11 -28.00
C GLY A 122 10.58 -52.57 -27.49
N GLY A 123 9.43 -53.25 -27.63
CA GLY A 123 9.31 -54.67 -27.27
C GLY A 123 7.87 -55.11 -27.04
N VAL A 124 7.42 -56.05 -27.86
CA VAL A 124 6.04 -56.56 -28.02
C VAL A 124 6.03 -58.02 -27.56
N GLU A 125 5.09 -58.42 -26.71
CA GLU A 125 4.57 -59.80 -26.51
C GLU A 125 3.42 -59.69 -25.47
N GLN A 126 2.13 -59.81 -25.83
CA GLN A 126 1.33 -61.03 -26.02
C GLN A 126 1.55 -62.08 -24.91
N MET A 127 0.52 -62.30 -24.06
CA MET A 127 -0.32 -63.53 -24.05
C MET A 127 0.44 -64.64 -23.29
N GLU A 128 0.02 -65.08 -22.10
CA GLU A 128 -0.95 -66.17 -21.91
C GLU A 128 -1.25 -66.37 -20.40
N ASP A 129 -2.25 -67.21 -20.16
CA ASP A 129 -2.99 -67.52 -18.94
C ASP A 129 -2.21 -68.21 -17.81
N GLU A 130 -2.62 -67.94 -16.54
CA GLU A 130 -3.07 -68.92 -15.52
C GLU A 130 -3.49 -68.22 -14.21
#